data_AF-A0A2V8Q6G4-F1
#
_entry.id   AF-A0A2V8Q6G4-F1
#
_cell.length_a   1.000
_cell.length_b   1.000
_cell.length_c   1.000
_cell.angle_alpha   90.00
_cell.angle_beta   90.00
_cell.angle_gamma   90.00
#
_symmetry.space_group_name_H-M   'P 1'
#
loop_
_entity.id
_entity.type
_entity.pdbx_description
1 polymer ?
#
loop_
_entity_poly.entity_id
_entity_poly.type
_entity_poly.pdbx_seq_one_letter_code
_entity_poly.pdbx_strand_id
1 'polypeptide(L)'
;VNVRYLHTKYMLVDPLGANPLVVSGSANFSEASTTNNDENMLIIRGSPRVADIYLGEFMRLYRHFAFRDWLTQHPEADEVEVGHLDETDQWWKRYFGDSFDSRQRSYFAS
;
A
#
# COMPACT_ATOMS: atom_id res chain seq x y z
N VAL A 1 -11.47 15.49 -14.17
CA VAL A 1 -11.09 14.27 -14.92
C VAL A 1 -10.65 13.24 -13.89
N ASN A 2 -11.50 12.26 -13.56
CA ASN A 2 -11.12 11.22 -12.61
C ASN A 2 -10.54 10.05 -13.42
N VAL A 3 -9.24 9.82 -13.29
CA VAL A 3 -8.57 8.65 -13.89
C VAL A 3 -9.22 7.39 -13.30
N ARG A 4 -9.89 6.59 -14.14
CA ARG A 4 -10.62 5.37 -13.73
C ARG A 4 -9.74 4.12 -13.64
N TYR A 5 -8.50 4.20 -14.11
CA TYR A 5 -7.62 3.04 -14.27
C TYR A 5 -6.28 3.26 -13.57
N LEU A 6 -5.78 2.22 -12.89
CA LEU A 6 -4.42 2.21 -12.37
C LEU A 6 -3.46 1.83 -13.50
N HIS A 7 -2.51 2.70 -13.81
CA HIS A 7 -1.50 2.46 -14.84
C HIS A 7 -0.07 2.44 -14.29
N THR A 8 0.10 2.58 -12.98
CA THR A 8 1.37 2.46 -12.30
C THR A 8 1.78 1.00 -12.23
N LYS A 9 3.05 0.71 -12.53
CA LYS A 9 3.64 -0.62 -12.43
C LYS A 9 4.94 -0.47 -11.66
N TYR A 10 4.92 -0.85 -10.39
CA TYR A 10 6.08 -0.76 -9.52
C TYR A 10 6.05 -1.84 -8.46
N MET A 11 7.23 -2.10 -7.88
CA MET A 11 7.45 -3.03 -6.78
C MET A 11 8.39 -2.37 -5.77
N LEU A 12 8.10 -2.61 -4.50
CA LEU A 12 8.93 -2.16 -3.38
C LEU A 12 9.44 -3.38 -2.63
N VAL A 13 10.74 -3.40 -2.31
CA VAL A 13 11.35 -4.38 -1.40
C VAL A 13 11.96 -3.62 -0.24
N ASP A 14 11.56 -3.99 0.97
CA ASP A 14 11.96 -3.37 2.24
C ASP A 14 11.99 -1.82 2.19
N PRO A 15 10.90 -1.14 1.79
CA PRO A 15 10.91 0.31 1.56
C PRO A 15 11.24 1.16 2.79
N LEU A 16 11.04 0.62 4.00
CA LEU A 16 11.43 1.25 5.27
C LEU A 16 12.75 0.73 5.84
N GLY A 17 13.39 -0.24 5.16
CA GLY A 17 14.65 -0.83 5.58
C GLY A 17 15.86 0.03 5.25
N ALA A 18 17.04 -0.37 5.71
CA ALA A 18 18.29 0.36 5.50
C ALA A 18 18.77 0.41 4.02
N ASN A 19 18.26 -0.48 3.17
CA ASN A 19 18.65 -0.57 1.76
C ASN A 19 17.44 -0.87 0.87
N PRO A 20 16.51 0.09 0.70
CA PRO A 20 15.27 -0.15 -0.01
C PRO A 20 15.50 -0.37 -1.50
N LEU A 21 14.63 -1.15 -2.13
CA LEU A 21 14.60 -1.33 -3.58
C LEU A 21 13.28 -0.84 -4.15
N VAL A 22 13.35 0.06 -5.12
CA VAL A 22 12.20 0.49 -5.91
C VAL A 22 12.41 0.02 -7.34
N VAL A 23 11.45 -0.74 -7.85
CA VAL A 23 11.39 -1.14 -9.26
C VAL A 23 10.19 -0.45 -9.87
N SER A 24 10.36 0.31 -10.95
CA SER A 24 9.27 1.07 -11.57
C SER A 24 9.55 1.33 -13.05
N GLY A 25 8.49 1.42 -13.87
CA GLY A 25 8.65 1.69 -15.29
C GLY A 25 7.37 1.49 -16.08
N SER A 26 7.53 1.25 -17.38
CA SER A 26 6.42 1.04 -18.30
C SER A 26 5.92 -0.41 -18.28
N ALA A 27 6.80 -1.37 -17.92
CA ALA A 27 6.57 -2.80 -18.08
C ALA A 27 5.52 -3.34 -17.10
N ASN A 28 4.57 -4.09 -17.62
CA ASN A 28 3.77 -4.99 -16.77
C ASN A 28 4.63 -6.19 -16.34
N PHE A 29 4.30 -6.80 -15.21
CA PHE A 29 4.94 -8.04 -14.75
C PHE A 29 4.38 -9.25 -15.51
N SER A 30 4.62 -9.31 -16.82
CA SER A 30 4.17 -10.37 -17.72
C SER A 30 5.29 -10.82 -18.66
N GLU A 31 5.16 -12.04 -19.21
CA GLU A 31 6.12 -12.60 -20.15
C GLU A 31 6.29 -11.72 -21.40
N ALA A 32 5.18 -11.26 -21.99
CA ALA A 32 5.19 -10.42 -23.19
C ALA A 32 5.94 -9.09 -22.98
N SER A 33 5.87 -8.47 -21.79
CA SER A 33 6.64 -7.26 -21.48
C SER A 33 8.15 -7.53 -21.33
N THR A 34 8.57 -8.80 -21.25
CA THR A 34 9.98 -9.21 -21.19
C THR A 34 10.52 -9.65 -22.56
N THR A 35 9.66 -10.18 -23.44
CA THR A 35 10.09 -10.83 -24.69
C THR A 35 9.67 -10.13 -25.96
N ASN A 36 8.55 -9.39 -25.95
CA ASN A 36 7.88 -8.93 -27.18
C ASN A 36 7.65 -7.42 -27.24
N ASN A 37 7.48 -6.76 -26.09
CA ASN A 37 7.18 -5.33 -26.05
C ASN A 37 8.46 -4.51 -25.77
N ASP A 38 8.52 -3.32 -26.35
CA ASP A 38 9.54 -2.33 -26.02
C ASP A 38 9.17 -1.62 -24.72
N GLU A 39 9.69 -2.16 -23.61
CA GLU A 39 9.39 -1.71 -22.26
C GLU A 39 10.68 -1.37 -21.50
N ASN A 40 10.59 -0.46 -20.53
CA ASN A 40 11.72 -0.13 -19.67
C ASN A 40 11.35 -0.24 -18.19
N MET A 41 12.31 -0.69 -17.39
CA MET A 41 12.22 -0.72 -15.92
C MET A 41 13.47 -0.10 -15.31
N LEU A 42 13.27 0.71 -14.28
CA LEU A 42 14.32 1.26 -13.44
C LEU A 42 14.38 0.46 -12.14
N ILE A 43 15.59 0.13 -11.71
CA ILE A 43 15.86 -0.49 -10.41
C ILE A 43 16.69 0.50 -9.59
N ILE A 44 16.07 1.09 -8.58
CA ILE A 44 16.65 2.13 -7.72
C ILE A 44 16.87 1.51 -6.35
N ARG A 45 18.14 1.33 -5.97
CA ARG A 45 18.55 0.71 -4.69
C ARG A 45 19.16 1.76 -3.76
N GLY A 46 18.86 1.67 -2.47
CA GLY A 46 19.53 2.46 -1.43
C GLY A 46 19.10 3.93 -1.39
N SER A 47 17.92 4.26 -1.93
CA SER A 47 17.38 5.62 -1.90
C SER A 47 16.09 5.68 -1.08
N PRO A 48 16.18 6.00 0.23
CA PRO A 48 15.01 6.12 1.11
C PRO A 48 13.99 7.14 0.59
N ARG A 49 14.46 8.29 0.08
CA ARG A 49 13.57 9.33 -0.47
C ARG A 49 12.69 8.82 -1.61
N VAL A 50 13.24 8.01 -2.52
CA VAL A 50 12.45 7.45 -3.63
C VAL A 50 11.50 6.37 -3.09
N ALA A 51 11.96 5.53 -2.17
CA ALA A 51 11.14 4.51 -1.51
C ALA A 51 9.94 5.13 -0.78
N ASP A 52 10.13 6.20 -0.02
CA ASP A 52 9.08 6.89 0.73
C ASP A 52 7.98 7.45 -0.18
N ILE A 53 8.36 8.05 -1.31
CA ILE A 53 7.39 8.59 -2.28
C ILE A 53 6.52 7.46 -2.86
N TYR A 54 7.15 6.36 -3.29
CA TYR A 54 6.42 5.23 -3.85
C TYR A 54 5.62 4.48 -2.78
N LEU A 55 6.13 4.36 -1.56
CA LEU A 55 5.39 3.77 -0.44
C LEU A 55 4.16 4.61 -0.09
N GLY A 56 4.29 5.94 -0.11
CA GLY A 56 3.16 6.85 0.07
C GLY A 56 2.07 6.61 -0.98
N GLU A 57 2.44 6.48 -2.26
CA GLU A 57 1.49 6.15 -3.33
C GLU A 57 0.87 4.76 -3.15
N PHE A 58 1.66 3.76 -2.76
CA PHE A 58 1.16 2.42 -2.47
C PHE A 58 0.12 2.45 -1.36
N MET A 59 0.43 3.12 -0.24
CA MET A 59 -0.49 3.25 0.88
C MET A 59 -1.74 4.04 0.53
N ARG A 60 -1.61 5.10 -0.29
CA ARG A 60 -2.74 5.87 -0.81
C ARG A 60 -3.70 4.97 -1.58
N LEU A 61 -3.19 4.18 -2.52
CA LEU A 61 -4.00 3.26 -3.32
C LEU A 61 -4.57 2.11 -2.47
N TYR A 62 -3.73 1.46 -1.66
CA TYR A 62 -4.14 0.33 -0.81
C TYR A 62 -5.29 0.72 0.13
N ARG A 63 -5.17 1.83 0.86
CA ARG A 63 -6.23 2.31 1.77
C ARG A 63 -7.49 2.72 0.99
N HIS A 64 -7.32 3.38 -0.15
CA HIS A 64 -8.42 3.82 -1.00
C HIS A 64 -9.28 2.65 -1.53
N PHE A 65 -8.65 1.53 -1.92
CA PHE A 65 -9.35 0.34 -2.39
C PHE A 65 -9.84 -0.55 -1.25
N ALA A 66 -9.08 -0.69 -0.15
CA ALA A 66 -9.54 -1.43 1.02
C ALA A 66 -10.86 -0.88 1.57
N PHE A 67 -11.00 0.46 1.65
CA PHE A 67 -12.25 1.08 2.06
C PHE A 67 -13.40 0.85 1.07
N ARG A 68 -13.13 0.88 -0.24
CA ARG A 68 -14.16 0.63 -1.28
C ARG A 68 -14.65 -0.82 -1.29
N ASP A 69 -13.72 -1.75 -1.10
CA ASP A 69 -14.06 -3.17 -0.95
C ASP A 69 -14.93 -3.38 0.29
N TRP A 70 -14.55 -2.78 1.41
CA TRP A 70 -15.37 -2.77 2.63
C TRP A 70 -16.77 -2.20 2.37
N LEU A 71 -16.91 -1.06 1.70
CA LEU A 71 -18.21 -0.48 1.34
C LEU A 71 -19.05 -1.39 0.44
N THR A 72 -18.40 -2.09 -0.51
CA THR A 72 -19.09 -3.01 -1.42
C THR A 72 -19.67 -4.22 -0.67
N GLN A 73 -19.00 -4.64 0.41
CA GLN A 73 -19.47 -5.69 1.32
C GLN A 73 -20.52 -5.20 2.33
N HIS A 74 -20.67 -3.88 2.50
CA HIS A 74 -21.59 -3.24 3.44
C HIS A 74 -22.46 -2.19 2.72
N PRO A 75 -23.43 -2.60 1.88
CA PRO A 75 -24.21 -1.68 1.05
C PRO A 75 -25.10 -0.71 1.86
N GLU A 76 -25.40 -1.06 3.11
CA GLU A 76 -26.11 -0.20 4.08
C GLU A 76 -25.13 0.63 4.93
N ALA A 77 -23.92 0.91 4.41
CA ALA A 77 -22.89 1.66 5.13
C ALA A 77 -23.33 3.05 5.60
N ASP A 78 -24.33 3.65 4.96
CA ASP A 78 -24.92 4.93 5.39
C ASP A 78 -25.65 4.82 6.74
N GLU A 79 -25.99 3.60 7.18
CA GLU A 79 -26.55 3.29 8.51
C GLU A 79 -25.50 2.75 9.50
N VAL A 80 -24.24 2.59 9.07
CA VAL A 80 -23.17 2.10 9.94
C VAL A 80 -22.84 3.19 10.96
N GLU A 81 -23.01 2.86 12.24
CA GLU A 81 -22.49 3.68 13.34
C GLU A 81 -21.01 3.96 13.09
N VAL A 82 -20.71 5.23 12.76
CA VAL A 82 -19.34 5.70 12.59
C VAL A 82 -18.60 5.38 13.88
N GLY A 83 -17.57 4.54 13.81
CA GLY A 83 -16.81 4.13 14.98
C GLY A 83 -16.39 5.35 15.79
N HIS A 84 -16.96 5.50 16.98
CA HIS A 84 -16.62 6.57 17.89
C HIS A 84 -15.19 6.37 18.41
N LEU A 85 -14.56 7.47 18.85
CA LEU A 85 -13.30 7.37 19.56
C LEU A 85 -13.50 6.50 20.80
N ASP A 86 -12.69 5.46 20.95
CA ASP A 86 -12.63 4.71 22.19
C ASP A 86 -11.98 5.59 23.27
N GLU A 87 -12.80 6.07 24.22
CA GLU A 87 -12.36 6.95 25.31
C GLU A 87 -11.57 6.20 26.41
N THR A 88 -11.45 4.88 26.31
CA THR A 88 -10.69 4.07 27.26
C THR A 88 -9.21 3.98 26.89
N ASP A 89 -8.41 3.41 27.78
CA ASP A 89 -7.00 3.08 27.55
C ASP A 89 -6.80 1.72 26.85
N GLN A 90 -7.82 1.18 26.18
CA GLN A 90 -7.78 -0.17 25.62
C GLN A 90 -7.49 -0.19 24.10
N TRP A 91 -7.65 0.94 23.41
CA TRP A 91 -7.53 1.05 21.94
C TRP A 91 -6.20 0.54 21.39
N TRP A 92 -5.11 0.65 22.14
CA TRP A 92 -3.78 0.23 21.69
C TRP A 92 -3.62 -1.28 21.67
N LYS A 93 -4.41 -2.02 22.45
CA LYS A 93 -4.24 -3.47 22.65
C LYS A 93 -4.30 -4.27 21.35
N ARG A 94 -5.18 -3.90 20.41
CA ARG A 94 -5.32 -4.60 19.11
C ARG A 94 -4.05 -4.58 18.26
N TYR A 95 -3.18 -3.60 18.50
CA TYR A 95 -1.91 -3.45 17.80
C TYR A 95 -0.79 -4.30 18.43
N PHE A 96 -1.02 -5.05 19.50
CA PHE A 96 -0.02 -5.93 20.11
C PHE A 96 -0.50 -7.40 20.02
N GLY A 97 0.42 -8.34 19.76
CA GLY A 97 0.11 -9.76 19.52
C GLY A 97 0.51 -10.20 18.11
N ASP A 98 -0.23 -11.15 17.53
CA ASP A 98 0.08 -11.76 16.23
C ASP A 98 -0.91 -11.38 15.11
N SER A 99 -1.58 -10.23 15.29
CA SER A 99 -2.55 -9.68 14.36
C SER A 99 -1.89 -8.97 13.18
N PHE A 100 -2.67 -8.71 12.12
CA PHE A 100 -2.27 -7.83 11.02
C PHE A 100 -1.89 -6.43 11.54
N ASP A 101 -2.70 -5.87 12.45
CA ASP A 101 -2.45 -4.56 13.06
C ASP A 101 -1.12 -4.51 13.83
N SER A 102 -0.77 -5.61 14.51
CA SER A 102 0.51 -5.73 15.21
C SER A 102 1.69 -5.75 14.25
N ARG A 103 1.60 -6.53 13.16
CA ARG A 103 2.62 -6.52 12.11
C ARG A 103 2.77 -5.15 11.45
N GLN A 104 1.65 -4.50 11.14
CA GLN A 104 1.64 -3.16 10.57
C GLN A 104 2.32 -2.17 11.52
N ARG A 105 1.93 -2.13 12.80
CA ARG A 105 2.57 -1.25 13.80
C ARG A 105 4.08 -1.52 13.89
N SER A 106 4.49 -2.78 14.04
CA SER A 106 5.91 -3.14 14.13
C SER A 106 6.71 -2.69 12.91
N TYR A 107 6.11 -2.77 11.72
CA TYR A 107 6.76 -2.36 10.47
C TYR A 107 6.92 -0.84 10.32
N PHE A 108 5.98 -0.03 10.82
CA PHE A 108 6.03 1.43 10.73
C PHE A 108 6.66 2.12 11.94
N ALA A 109 6.84 1.41 13.05
CA ALA A 109 7.42 1.94 14.29
C ALA A 109 8.91 1.60 14.48
N SER A 110 9.46 0.72 13.64
CA SER A 110 10.89 0.38 13.59
C SER A 110 11.69 1.46 12.86
#